data_AF-A0A5C9AE97-F1
#
_entry.id   AF-A0A5C9AE97-F1
#
_cell.length_a   1.000
_cell.length_b   1.000
_cell.length_c   1.000
_cell.angle_alpha   90.00
_cell.angle_beta   90.00
_cell.angle_gamma   90.00
#
_symmetry.space_group_name_H-M   'P 1'
#
loop_
_entity.id
_entity.type
_entity.pdbx_description
1 polymer ?
#
loop_
_entity_poly.entity_id
_entity_poly.type
_entity_poly.pdbx_seq_one_letter_code
_entity_poly.pdbx_strand_id
1 'polypeptide(L)' 'MKRMIALDGAQGEGGGQILRSALSLSMITGQPFTITSIRAGRAKPGL' A
#
# COMPACT_ATOMS: atom_id res chain seq x y z
N MET A 1 -4.13 -21.54 -0.17
CA MET A 1 -3.41 -20.38 0.40
C MET A 1 -3.56 -19.19 -0.52
N LYS A 2 -3.73 -17.98 0.02
CA LYS A 2 -3.87 -16.74 -0.76
C LYS A 2 -2.48 -16.20 -1.16
N ARG A 3 -2.33 -15.76 -2.41
CA ARG A 3 -1.07 -15.20 -2.95
C ARG A 3 -0.76 -13.85 -2.28
N MET A 4 0.49 -13.55 -1.95
CA MET A 4 0.87 -12.21 -1.50
C MET A 4 0.77 -11.22 -2.68
N ILE A 5 0.09 -10.08 -2.48
CA ILE A 5 0.09 -8.97 -3.45
C ILE A 5 1.26 -8.03 -3.14
N ALA A 6 2.02 -7.61 -4.17
CA ALA A 6 3.06 -6.59 -4.03
C ALA A 6 2.54 -5.26 -4.58
N LEU A 7 2.74 -4.17 -3.84
CA LEU A 7 2.32 -2.82 -4.19
C LEU A 7 3.50 -1.85 -4.13
N ASP A 8 3.52 -0.89 -5.06
CA ASP A 8 4.41 0.27 -5.00
C ASP A 8 3.66 1.50 -4.47
N GLY A 9 4.03 1.95 -3.27
CA GLY A 9 3.47 3.12 -2.61
C GLY A 9 3.87 4.46 -3.24
N ALA A 10 4.79 4.46 -4.22
CA ALA A 10 5.14 5.64 -5.02
C ALA A 10 4.16 5.90 -6.17
N GLN A 11 3.32 4.93 -6.51
CA GLN A 11 2.47 5.00 -7.69
C GLN A 11 1.34 6.05 -7.53
N GLY A 12 1.02 6.75 -8.62
CA GLY A 12 0.05 7.86 -8.61
C GLY A 12 0.57 9.08 -7.86
N GLU A 13 -0.21 9.60 -6.90
CA GLU A 13 0.20 10.76 -6.09
C GLU A 13 1.31 10.44 -5.06
N GLY A 14 1.78 9.19 -5.01
CA GLY A 14 2.79 8.75 -4.03
C GLY A 14 2.36 9.08 -2.60
N GLY A 15 1.08 8.88 -2.28
CA GLY A 15 0.42 9.33 -1.06
C GLY A 15 -0.14 8.20 -0.19
N GLY A 16 -0.70 8.56 0.97
CA GLY A 16 -1.24 7.58 1.94
C GLY A 16 -2.54 6.88 1.51
N GLN A 17 -3.14 7.25 0.38
CA GLN A 17 -4.39 6.64 -0.07
C GLN A 17 -4.22 5.18 -0.47
N ILE A 18 -3.18 4.84 -1.23
CA ILE A 18 -2.93 3.45 -1.65
C ILE A 18 -2.74 2.53 -0.44
N LEU A 19 -2.01 2.98 0.58
CA LEU A 19 -1.82 2.25 1.83
C LEU A 19 -3.16 1.98 2.54
N ARG A 20 -3.99 3.01 2.73
CA ARG A 20 -5.27 2.88 3.44
C ARG A 20 -6.22 1.94 2.68
N SER A 21 -6.34 2.11 1.38
CA SER A 21 -7.21 1.26 0.55
C SER A 21 -6.72 -0.20 0.53
N ALA A 22 -5.42 -0.44 0.36
CA ALA A 22 -4.85 -1.78 0.38
C ALA A 22 -5.06 -2.48 1.73
N LEU A 23 -4.85 -1.77 2.83
CA LEU A 23 -5.08 -2.30 4.18
C LEU A 23 -6.55 -2.67 4.39
N SER A 24 -7.49 -1.76 4.08
CA SER A 24 -8.92 -2.04 4.20
C SER A 24 -9.35 -3.23 3.36
N LEU A 25 -8.91 -3.31 2.10
CA LEU A 25 -9.22 -4.45 1.22
C LEU A 25 -8.61 -5.76 1.74
N SER A 26 -7.38 -5.72 2.26
CA SER A 26 -6.73 -6.88 2.87
C SER A 26 -7.51 -7.40 4.07
N MET A 27 -7.99 -6.50 4.94
CA MET A 27 -8.82 -6.86 6.10
C MET A 27 -10.17 -7.46 5.68
N ILE A 28 -10.85 -6.88 4.69
CA ILE A 28 -12.15 -7.38 4.21
C ILE A 28 -12.02 -8.72 3.49
N THR A 29 -10.99 -8.86 2.66
CA THR A 29 -10.84 -10.03 1.79
C THR A 29 -10.02 -11.14 2.43
N GLY A 30 -9.19 -10.85 3.44
CA GLY A 30 -8.17 -11.77 3.95
C GLY A 30 -7.03 -12.03 2.96
N GLN A 31 -6.87 -11.20 1.92
CA GLN A 31 -5.78 -11.29 0.95
C GLN A 31 -4.56 -10.52 1.47
N PRO A 32 -3.43 -11.18 1.74
CA PRO A 32 -2.25 -10.49 2.27
C PRO A 32 -1.56 -9.66 1.18
N PHE A 33 -0.90 -8.58 1.60
CA PHE A 33 -0.09 -7.74 0.72
C PHE A 33 1.19 -7.26 1.40
N THR A 34 2.16 -6.87 0.58
CA THR A 34 3.34 -6.08 0.95
C THR A 34 3.34 -4.78 0.15
N ILE A 35 3.86 -3.72 0.74
CA ILE A 35 3.96 -2.41 0.08
C ILE A 35 5.33 -1.79 0.35
N THR A 36 5.97 -1.32 -0.71
CA THR A 36 7.26 -0.61 -0.67
C THR A 36 7.06 0.87 -0.98
N SER A 37 8.07 1.71 -0.75
CA SER A 37 8.07 3.12 -1.17
C SER A 37 6.86 3.93 -0.68
N ILE A 38 6.35 3.62 0.53
CA ILE A 38 5.20 4.29 1.13
C ILE A 38 5.47 5.80 1.15
N ARG A 39 4.56 6.57 0.54
CA ARG A 39 4.62 8.03 0.52
C ARG A 39 5.90 8.62 -0.13
N ALA A 40 6.52 7.91 -1.07
CA ALA A 40 7.79 8.33 -1.69
C ALA A 40 7.75 9.71 -2.36
N GLY A 41 6.59 10.16 -2.85
CA GLY A 41 6.40 11.48 -3.47
C GLY A 41 6.17 12.64 -2.48
N ARG A 42 6.25 12.40 -1.16
CA ARG A 42 5.95 13.42 -0.13
C ARG A 42 7.22 13.96 0.51
N ALA A 43 7.17 15.22 0.94
CA ALA A 43 8.26 15.87 1.69
C ALA A 43 8.70 15.11 2.95
N LYS A 44 7.77 14.36 3.56
CA LYS A 44 8.04 13.36 4.60
C LYS A 44 7.54 11.99 4.10
N PRO A 45 8.41 11.14 3.56
CA PRO A 45 8.05 9.80 3.11
C PRO A 45 7.91 8.83 4.29
N GLY A 46 7.47 7.61 4.02
CA GLY A 46 7.26 6.57 5.03
C GLY A 46 5.93 6.71 5.77
N LEU A 47 5.76 5.89 6.81
CA LEU A 47 4.63 5.97 7.75
C LEU A 47 4.79 7.18 8.67
#